data_AF-A0A7X7E9K5-F1
#
_entry.id   AF-A0A7X7E9K5-F1
#
_cell.length_a   1.000
_cell.length_b   1.000
_cell.length_c   1.000
_cell.angle_alpha   90.00
_cell.angle_beta   90.00
_cell.angle_gamma   90.00
#
_symmetry.space_group_name_H-M   'P 1'
#
loop_
_entity.id
_entity.type
_entity.pdbx_description
1 polymer ?
#
loop_
_entity_poly.entity_id
_entity_poly.type
_entity_poly.pdbx_seq_one_letter_code
_entity_poly.pdbx_strand_id
1 'polypeptide(L)'
;MRRSAKVILYGGFAAVCFMLAVVLGRPEIAALGAPFALVLVVGLSLRRPAAVRAELRVTRERALEEEEVEAELVLAPEEGAGVVRYALCLPDGLQVADGHDAAVVRLAGGRERTLPLRLVCRRWGAYRLGDVILRTEDRAGLRSRDTAVRGDSFLKVYPRPERLHSL
;
A
#
# COMPACT_ATOMS: atom_id res chain seq x y z
N MET A 1 0.51 13.28 3.93
CA MET A 1 0.49 12.42 5.15
C MET A 1 -0.87 12.59 5.81
N ARG A 2 -1.59 11.50 6.04
CA ARG A 2 -2.91 11.51 6.69
C ARG A 2 -2.72 11.14 8.17
N ARG A 3 -3.38 11.86 9.08
CA ARG A 3 -3.43 11.50 10.51
C ARG A 3 -4.62 10.59 10.73
N SER A 4 -4.41 9.52 11.49
CA SER A 4 -5.46 8.55 11.80
C SER A 4 -6.50 9.14 12.77
N ALA A 5 -7.76 8.69 12.70
CA ALA A 5 -8.81 9.05 13.65
C ALA A 5 -8.43 8.71 15.11
N LYS A 6 -7.53 7.73 15.29
CA LYS A 6 -6.94 7.36 16.59
C LYS A 6 -6.27 8.53 17.29
N VAL A 7 -5.63 9.45 16.54
CA VAL A 7 -4.96 10.62 17.12
C VAL A 7 -5.98 11.54 17.80
N ILE A 8 -7.13 11.77 17.16
CA ILE A 8 -8.20 12.60 17.70
C ILE A 8 -8.83 11.91 18.91
N LEU A 9 -9.15 10.62 18.78
CA LEU A 9 -9.80 9.87 19.85
C LEU A 9 -8.91 9.76 21.11
N TYR A 10 -7.67 9.32 20.95
CA TYR A 10 -6.74 9.16 22.07
C TYR A 10 -6.33 10.50 22.66
N GLY A 11 -6.13 11.51 21.80
CA GLY A 11 -5.76 12.85 22.24
C GLY A 11 -6.89 13.53 23.01
N GLY A 12 -8.12 13.42 22.49
CA GLY A 12 -9.31 13.93 23.15
C GLY A 12 -9.58 13.25 24.48
N PHE A 13 -9.52 11.92 24.53
CA PHE A 13 -9.72 11.18 25.77
C PHE A 13 -8.66 11.53 26.83
N ALA A 14 -7.38 11.54 26.45
CA ALA A 14 -6.30 11.94 27.35
C ALA A 14 -6.47 13.37 27.87
N ALA A 15 -6.80 14.31 26.97
CA ALA A 15 -7.01 15.71 27.33
C ALA A 15 -8.17 15.88 28.32
N VAL A 16 -9.31 15.22 28.09
CA VAL A 16 -10.47 15.26 28.99
C VAL A 16 -10.12 14.67 30.37
N CYS A 17 -9.46 13.52 30.42
CA CYS A 17 -9.04 12.91 31.69
C CYS A 17 -8.08 13.82 32.48
N PHE A 18 -7.09 14.41 31.82
CA PHE A 18 -6.17 15.34 32.47
C PHE A 18 -6.86 16.62 32.94
N MET A 19 -7.77 17.17 32.13
CA MET A 19 -8.53 18.35 32.51
C MET A 19 -9.44 18.08 33.72
N LEU A 20 -10.14 16.95 33.73
CA LEU A 20 -10.96 16.51 34.87
C LEU A 20 -10.11 16.26 36.13
N ALA A 21 -8.92 15.67 35.99
CA ALA A 21 -8.03 15.47 37.13
C ALA A 21 -7.65 16.80 37.80
N VAL A 22 -7.39 17.84 37.02
CA VAL A 22 -7.09 19.20 37.52
C VAL A 22 -8.33 19.83 38.16
N VAL A 23 -9.48 19.79 37.48
CA VAL A 23 -10.73 20.40 37.96
C VAL A 23 -11.24 19.74 39.25
N LEU A 24 -11.16 18.42 39.34
CA LEU A 24 -11.63 17.64 40.49
C LEU A 24 -10.55 17.51 41.59
N GLY A 25 -9.31 17.94 41.34
CA GLY A 25 -8.19 17.76 42.26
C GLY A 25 -7.81 16.30 42.51
N ARG A 26 -8.19 15.40 41.59
CA ARG A 26 -8.05 13.93 41.72
C ARG A 26 -7.04 13.38 40.72
N PRO A 27 -5.78 13.15 41.13
CA PRO A 27 -4.74 12.67 40.22
C PRO A 27 -5.04 11.26 39.67
N GLU A 28 -5.91 10.49 40.33
CA GLU A 28 -6.30 9.15 39.87
C GLU A 28 -6.99 9.18 38.50
N ILE A 29 -7.70 10.28 38.17
CA ILE A 29 -8.35 10.45 36.87
C ILE A 29 -7.30 10.62 35.76
N ALA A 30 -6.16 11.26 36.06
CA ALA A 30 -5.07 11.40 35.11
C ALA A 30 -4.46 10.03 34.74
N ALA A 31 -4.45 9.07 35.68
CA ALA A 31 -3.95 7.72 35.42
C ALA A 31 -4.76 7.00 34.31
N LEU A 32 -6.04 7.35 34.11
CA LEU A 32 -6.87 6.81 33.03
C LEU A 32 -6.47 7.37 31.64
N GLY A 33 -6.09 8.65 31.58
CA GLY A 33 -5.65 9.31 30.33
C GLY A 33 -4.18 9.03 29.98
N ALA A 34 -3.35 8.74 30.98
CA ALA A 34 -1.92 8.50 30.85
C ALA A 34 -1.52 7.47 29.78
N PRO A 35 -2.11 6.27 29.68
CA PRO A 35 -1.72 5.30 28.66
C PRO A 35 -1.97 5.81 27.23
N PHE A 36 -3.05 6.57 27.01
CA PHE A 36 -3.37 7.15 25.71
C PHE A 36 -2.41 8.27 25.34
N ALA A 37 -2.09 9.14 26.29
CA ALA A 37 -1.06 10.16 26.13
C ALA A 37 0.31 9.52 25.83
N LEU A 38 0.66 8.45 26.55
CA LEU A 38 1.91 7.71 26.35
C LEU A 38 2.00 7.12 24.95
N VAL A 39 0.94 6.47 24.45
CA VAL A 39 0.89 5.95 23.07
C VAL A 39 1.08 7.06 22.04
N LEU A 40 0.50 8.25 22.26
CA LEU A 40 0.68 9.39 21.37
C LEU A 40 2.11 9.93 21.40
N VAL A 41 2.66 10.16 22.59
CA VAL A 41 4.02 10.68 22.76
C VAL A 41 5.04 9.72 22.16
N VAL A 42 5.00 8.44 22.56
CA VAL A 42 5.93 7.42 22.04
C VAL A 42 5.67 7.16 20.55
N GLY A 43 4.42 7.01 20.13
CA GLY A 43 4.03 6.72 18.75
C GLY A 43 4.42 7.82 17.76
N LEU A 44 4.26 9.09 18.15
CA LEU A 44 4.65 10.23 17.32
C LEU A 44 6.17 10.47 17.30
N SER A 45 6.86 10.09 18.38
CA SER A 45 8.32 10.16 18.49
C SER A 45 9.04 9.06 17.70
N LEU A 46 8.37 7.95 17.43
CA LEU A 46 8.86 6.88 16.56
C LEU A 46 8.99 7.36 15.10
N ARG A 47 9.73 6.58 14.29
CA ARG A 47 9.96 6.87 12.87
C ARG A 47 8.65 7.06 12.10
N ARG A 48 8.70 7.98 11.14
CA ARG A 48 7.60 8.24 10.20
C ARG A 48 7.37 7.01 9.29
N PRO A 49 6.19 6.89 8.67
CA PRO A 49 5.93 5.83 7.69
C PRO A 49 7.00 5.84 6.59
N ALA A 50 7.52 4.66 6.24
CA ALA A 50 8.57 4.51 5.25
C ALA A 50 8.12 5.03 3.88
N ALA A 51 9.03 5.72 3.18
CA ALA A 51 8.88 6.01 1.77
C ALA A 51 9.27 4.75 0.97
N VAL A 52 8.44 4.38 -0.01
CA VAL A 52 8.60 3.14 -0.77
C VAL A 52 8.38 3.46 -2.24
N ARG A 53 9.33 3.06 -3.08
CA ARG A 53 9.17 3.02 -4.53
C ARG A 53 8.58 1.67 -4.91
N ALA A 54 7.73 1.68 -5.92
CA ALA A 54 7.23 0.47 -6.55
C ALA A 54 7.49 0.57 -8.05
N GLU A 55 7.82 -0.56 -8.67
CA GLU A 55 7.93 -0.67 -10.11
C GLU A 55 7.31 -2.00 -10.50
N LEU A 56 6.35 -1.98 -11.44
CA LEU A 56 5.81 -3.19 -12.04
C LEU A 56 6.51 -3.38 -13.38
N ARG A 57 7.23 -4.48 -13.52
CA ARG A 57 7.88 -4.87 -14.76
C ARG A 57 7.14 -6.04 -15.38
N VAL A 58 7.07 -6.07 -16.70
CA VAL A 58 6.49 -7.17 -17.45
C VAL A 58 7.59 -7.80 -18.30
N THR A 59 7.69 -9.14 -18.30
CA THR A 59 8.76 -9.84 -19.02
C THR A 59 8.66 -9.67 -20.54
N ARG A 60 7.45 -9.42 -21.05
CA ARG A 60 7.17 -9.24 -22.47
C ARG A 60 6.20 -8.09 -22.70
N GLU A 61 6.41 -7.35 -23.78
CA GLU A 61 5.53 -6.24 -24.18
C GLU A 61 4.39 -6.66 -25.12
N ARG A 62 4.34 -7.95 -25.50
CA ARG A 62 3.34 -8.50 -26.43
C ARG A 62 2.83 -9.84 -25.93
N ALA A 63 1.52 -10.04 -26.05
CA ALA A 63 0.84 -11.28 -25.70
C ALA A 63 -0.40 -11.49 -26.59
N LEU A 64 -0.96 -12.69 -26.56
CA LEU A 64 -2.25 -13.02 -27.15
C LEU A 64 -3.37 -12.95 -26.11
N GLU A 65 -4.61 -12.82 -26.58
CA GLU A 65 -5.78 -13.01 -25.73
C GLU A 65 -5.75 -14.41 -25.09
N GLU A 66 -6.10 -14.46 -23.81
CA GLU A 66 -6.01 -15.57 -22.87
C GLU A 66 -4.60 -16.09 -22.56
N GLU A 67 -3.54 -15.44 -23.05
CA GLU A 67 -2.16 -15.76 -22.68
C GLU A 67 -1.83 -15.22 -21.29
N GLU A 68 -1.03 -15.99 -20.54
CA GLU A 68 -0.44 -15.57 -19.28
C GLU A 68 0.93 -14.92 -19.52
N VAL A 69 1.14 -13.77 -18.88
CA VAL A 69 2.37 -12.99 -18.96
C VAL A 69 2.97 -12.87 -17.57
N GLU A 70 4.26 -13.18 -17.46
CA GLU A 70 5.01 -12.98 -16.23
C GLU A 70 5.27 -11.50 -15.98
N ALA A 71 5.04 -11.07 -14.75
CA ALA A 71 5.30 -9.73 -14.28
C ALA A 71 5.91 -9.77 -12.87
N GLU A 72 6.66 -8.73 -12.54
CA GLU A 72 7.36 -8.60 -11.28
C GLU A 72 7.03 -7.25 -10.66
N LEU A 73 6.51 -7.27 -9.43
CA LEU A 73 6.36 -6.07 -8.62
C LEU A 73 7.60 -5.92 -7.74
N VAL A 74 8.42 -4.93 -8.02
CA VAL A 74 9.60 -4.57 -7.23
C VAL A 74 9.21 -3.48 -6.23
N LEU A 75 9.40 -3.76 -4.94
CA LEU A 75 9.17 -2.81 -3.85
C LEU A 75 10.51 -2.45 -3.20
N ALA A 76 10.89 -1.18 -3.27
CA ALA A 76 12.15 -0.67 -2.73
C ALA A 76 11.88 0.37 -1.63
N PRO A 77 12.20 0.09 -0.35
CA PRO A 77 12.10 1.09 0.70
C PRO A 77 13.23 2.11 0.56
N GLU A 78 12.91 3.41 0.48
CA GLU A 78 13.92 4.47 0.43
C GLU A 78 14.56 4.68 1.81
N GLU A 79 13.74 4.62 2.87
CA GLU A 79 14.21 4.80 4.25
C GLU A 79 13.51 3.83 5.22
N GLY A 80 14.31 2.98 5.86
CA GLY A 80 13.86 2.13 6.97
C GLY A 80 13.11 0.86 6.56
N ALA A 81 12.75 0.07 7.57
CA ALA A 81 11.97 -1.15 7.44
C ALA A 81 10.51 -0.88 7.82
N GLY A 82 9.56 -1.50 7.14
CA GLY A 82 8.14 -1.20 7.35
C GLY A 82 7.19 -2.26 6.81
N VAL A 83 5.91 -2.08 7.12
CA VAL A 83 4.82 -2.84 6.51
C VAL A 83 4.18 -1.95 5.46
N VAL A 84 4.03 -2.50 4.25
CA VAL A 84 3.48 -1.82 3.09
C VAL A 84 2.27 -2.60 2.62
N ARG A 85 1.14 -1.92 2.46
CA ARG A 85 0.02 -2.44 1.67
C ARG A 85 0.17 -1.92 0.25
N TYR A 86 0.05 -2.80 -0.73
CA TYR A 86 -0.01 -2.41 -2.13
C TYR A 86 -1.33 -2.86 -2.75
N ALA A 87 -1.73 -2.16 -3.81
CA ALA A 87 -2.81 -2.56 -4.71
C ALA A 87 -2.40 -2.16 -6.14
N LEU A 88 -2.43 -3.13 -7.05
CA LEU A 88 -2.18 -2.95 -8.48
C LEU A 88 -3.42 -2.36 -9.13
N CYS A 89 -3.25 -1.29 -9.90
CA CYS A 89 -4.33 -0.70 -10.70
C CYS A 89 -4.28 -1.33 -12.10
N LEU A 90 -4.76 -2.57 -12.22
CA LEU A 90 -4.82 -3.26 -13.51
C LEU A 90 -6.02 -2.74 -14.33
N PRO A 91 -5.85 -2.52 -15.65
CA PRO A 91 -6.98 -2.19 -16.52
C PRO A 91 -7.89 -3.40 -16.72
N ASP A 92 -9.17 -3.17 -17.02
CA ASP A 92 -10.23 -4.20 -17.07
C ASP A 92 -9.95 -5.41 -17.99
N GLY A 93 -9.03 -5.27 -18.95
CA GLY A 93 -8.63 -6.34 -19.85
C GLY A 93 -7.55 -7.28 -19.31
N LEU A 94 -7.02 -7.02 -18.12
CA LEU A 94 -5.96 -7.80 -17.47
C LEU A 94 -6.40 -8.22 -16.06
N GLN A 95 -6.04 -9.44 -15.68
CA GLN A 95 -6.32 -9.97 -14.35
C GLN A 95 -5.09 -10.71 -13.81
N VAL A 96 -4.97 -10.80 -12.49
CA VAL A 96 -3.93 -11.65 -11.87
C VAL A 96 -4.38 -13.10 -11.93
N ALA A 97 -3.58 -13.94 -12.59
CA ALA A 97 -3.77 -15.39 -12.65
C ALA A 97 -3.07 -16.10 -11.48
N ASP A 98 -1.86 -15.63 -11.13
CA ASP A 98 -1.08 -16.13 -10.00
C ASP A 98 -0.40 -14.96 -9.26
N GLY A 99 -0.33 -15.06 -7.93
CA GLY A 99 0.07 -13.96 -7.05
C GLY A 99 -1.11 -13.17 -6.50
N HIS A 100 -0.87 -11.91 -6.11
CA HIS A 100 -1.87 -11.05 -5.47
C HIS A 100 -1.88 -9.66 -6.10
N ASP A 101 -3.06 -9.21 -6.52
CA ASP A 101 -3.32 -7.84 -7.00
C ASP A 101 -3.28 -6.81 -5.85
N ALA A 102 -3.60 -7.22 -4.64
CA ALA A 102 -3.41 -6.44 -3.43
C ALA A 102 -2.94 -7.31 -2.25
N ALA A 103 -1.90 -6.87 -1.55
CA ALA A 103 -1.42 -7.58 -0.36
C ALA A 103 -0.71 -6.65 0.63
N VAL A 104 -0.45 -7.20 1.81
CA VAL A 104 0.35 -6.56 2.86
C VAL A 104 1.68 -7.28 2.96
N VAL A 105 2.77 -6.53 2.79
CA VAL A 105 4.13 -7.06 2.69
C VAL A 105 5.03 -6.35 3.69
N ARG A 106 5.89 -7.11 4.35
CA ARG A 106 6.94 -6.57 5.20
C ARG A 106 8.22 -6.35 4.40
N LEU A 107 8.73 -5.13 4.40
CA LEU A 107 10.00 -4.78 3.80
C LEU A 107 11.07 -4.70 4.89
N ALA A 108 12.19 -5.38 4.66
CA ALA A 108 13.40 -5.15 5.43
C ALA A 108 14.06 -3.85 4.97
N GLY A 109 14.67 -3.10 5.88
CA GLY A 109 15.25 -1.80 5.55
C GLY A 109 16.40 -1.94 4.55
N GLY A 110 16.38 -1.11 3.50
CA GLY A 110 17.43 -1.04 2.49
C GLY A 110 17.54 -2.25 1.56
N ARG A 111 16.58 -3.17 1.58
CA ARG A 111 16.54 -4.29 0.63
C ARG A 111 15.28 -4.20 -0.22
N GLU A 112 15.48 -4.25 -1.54
CA GLU A 112 14.40 -4.41 -2.49
C GLU A 112 13.76 -5.79 -2.31
N ARG A 113 12.45 -5.84 -2.55
CA ARG A 113 11.69 -7.07 -2.52
C ARG A 113 10.92 -7.21 -3.81
N THR A 114 11.26 -8.25 -4.57
CA THR A 114 10.55 -8.62 -5.79
C THR A 114 9.45 -9.62 -5.47
N LEU A 115 8.26 -9.35 -5.99
CA LEU A 115 7.09 -10.21 -5.86
C LEU A 115 6.70 -10.65 -7.27
N PRO A 116 6.91 -11.93 -7.62
CA PRO A 116 6.48 -12.45 -8.91
C PRO A 116 4.96 -12.55 -8.96
N LEU A 117 4.38 -12.27 -10.12
CA LEU A 117 2.97 -12.48 -10.41
C LEU A 117 2.77 -12.86 -11.89
N ARG A 118 1.62 -13.44 -12.19
CA ARG A 118 1.20 -13.75 -13.56
C ARG A 118 -0.07 -13.00 -13.90
N LEU A 119 -0.08 -12.36 -15.06
CA LEU A 119 -1.22 -11.63 -15.59
C LEU A 119 -1.85 -12.41 -16.73
N VAL A 120 -3.17 -12.61 -16.71
CA VAL A 120 -3.91 -13.18 -17.85
C VAL A 120 -4.56 -12.07 -18.68
N CYS A 121 -4.37 -12.15 -19.98
CA CYS A 121 -4.86 -11.18 -20.95
C CYS A 121 -6.30 -11.49 -21.39
N ARG A 122 -7.31 -11.01 -20.67
CA ARG A 122 -8.73 -11.35 -20.95
C ARG A 122 -9.31 -10.70 -22.20
N ARG A 123 -8.76 -9.55 -22.60
CA ARG A 123 -9.23 -8.79 -23.77
C ARG A 123 -8.05 -8.27 -24.57
N TRP A 124 -8.14 -8.34 -25.89
CA TRP A 124 -7.18 -7.68 -26.79
C TRP A 124 -7.21 -6.15 -26.62
N GLY A 125 -6.07 -5.51 -26.82
CA GLY A 125 -5.90 -4.07 -26.60
C GLY A 125 -4.46 -3.67 -26.28
N ALA A 126 -4.20 -2.36 -26.23
CA ALA A 126 -2.94 -1.81 -25.77
C ALA A 126 -3.12 -1.26 -24.35
N TYR A 127 -2.41 -1.83 -23.38
CA TYR A 127 -2.52 -1.47 -21.98
C TYR A 127 -1.26 -0.78 -21.50
N ARG A 128 -1.43 0.33 -20.76
CA ARG A 128 -0.38 0.89 -19.90
C ARG A 128 -0.50 0.25 -18.52
N LEU A 129 0.62 -0.18 -17.97
CA LEU A 129 0.74 -0.93 -16.74
C LEU A 129 1.69 -0.25 -15.77
N GLY A 130 1.55 -0.66 -14.51
CA GLY A 130 2.44 -0.30 -13.41
C GLY A 130 1.96 0.85 -12.54
N ASP A 131 0.70 1.27 -12.71
CA ASP A 131 0.03 2.07 -11.70
C ASP A 131 -0.17 1.22 -10.43
N VAL A 132 0.43 1.67 -9.33
CA VAL A 132 0.39 0.97 -8.04
C VAL A 132 0.04 1.96 -6.94
N ILE A 133 -0.96 1.62 -6.14
CA ILE A 133 -1.29 2.36 -4.93
C ILE A 133 -0.57 1.69 -3.76
N LEU A 134 0.22 2.48 -3.04
CA LEU A 134 0.93 2.06 -1.84
C LEU A 134 0.36 2.77 -0.63
N ARG A 135 0.27 2.04 0.47
CA ARG A 135 -0.03 2.60 1.79
C ARG A 135 0.95 2.07 2.81
N THR A 136 1.62 3.00 3.49
CA THR A 136 2.51 2.70 4.62
C THR A 136 1.99 3.35 5.89
N GLU A 137 2.18 2.68 7.01
CA GLU A 137 1.75 3.15 8.33
C GLU A 137 2.94 3.09 9.30
N ASP A 138 2.96 3.98 10.30
CA ASP A 138 3.92 3.87 11.39
C ASP A 138 3.53 2.72 12.35
N ARG A 139 4.45 2.32 13.23
CA ARG A 139 4.25 1.16 14.12
C ARG A 139 3.05 1.33 15.06
N ALA A 140 2.68 2.57 15.37
CA ALA A 140 1.54 2.89 16.23
C ALA A 140 0.23 3.09 15.44
N GLY A 141 0.26 3.08 14.11
CA GLY A 141 -0.90 3.35 13.24
C GLY A 141 -1.48 4.76 13.42
N LEU A 142 -0.65 5.72 13.85
CA LEU A 142 -1.03 7.10 14.09
C LEU A 142 -0.88 7.94 12.82
N ARG A 143 0.12 7.61 11.99
CA ARG A 143 0.39 8.28 10.71
C ARG A 143 0.34 7.27 9.58
N SER A 144 -0.32 7.65 8.49
CA SER A 144 -0.29 6.91 7.23
C SER A 144 0.22 7.79 6.09
N ARG A 145 0.82 7.12 5.11
CA ARG A 145 1.23 7.70 3.85
C ARG A 145 0.64 6.85 2.73
N ASP A 146 -0.20 7.50 1.93
CA ASP A 146 -0.73 6.93 0.70
C ASP A 146 0.06 7.54 -0.45
N THR A 147 0.57 6.69 -1.35
CA THR A 147 1.38 7.08 -2.51
C THR A 147 0.83 6.36 -3.73
N ALA A 148 0.48 7.10 -4.77
CA ALA A 148 0.21 6.52 -6.08
C ALA A 148 1.50 6.60 -6.90
N VAL A 149 1.98 5.45 -7.36
CA VAL A 149 3.10 5.35 -8.30
C VAL A 149 2.48 5.12 -9.67
N ARG A 150 2.96 5.87 -10.66
CA ARG A 150 2.55 5.66 -12.06
C ARG A 150 3.59 4.81 -12.76
N GLY A 151 3.12 3.78 -13.44
CA GLY A 151 3.97 2.95 -14.28
C GLY A 151 3.99 3.43 -15.72
N ASP A 152 5.04 3.02 -16.42
CA ASP A 152 5.26 3.28 -17.83
C ASP A 152 5.39 1.99 -18.65
N SER A 153 5.22 0.82 -18.02
CA SER A 153 5.20 -0.47 -18.71
C SER A 153 4.04 -0.53 -19.70
N PHE A 154 4.27 -1.15 -20.85
CA PHE A 154 3.25 -1.33 -21.89
C PHE A 154 3.11 -2.79 -22.29
N LEU A 155 1.86 -3.22 -22.47
CA LEU A 155 1.53 -4.57 -22.95
C LEU A 155 0.52 -4.47 -24.10
N LYS A 156 0.92 -4.96 -25.28
CA LYS A 156 0.06 -5.09 -26.46
C LYS A 156 -0.49 -6.51 -26.53
N VAL A 157 -1.79 -6.64 -26.34
CA VAL A 157 -2.52 -7.91 -26.45
C VAL A 157 -3.19 -7.99 -27.81
N TYR A 158 -2.78 -8.97 -28.61
CA TYR A 158 -3.38 -9.24 -29.91
C TYR A 158 -4.58 -10.19 -29.80
N PRO A 159 -5.59 -10.06 -30.66
CA PRO A 159 -6.71 -11.00 -30.70
C PRO A 159 -6.21 -12.39 -31.13
N ARG A 160 -6.89 -13.44 -30.68
CA ARG A 160 -6.60 -14.79 -31.16
C ARG A 160 -7.00 -14.97 -32.64
N PRO A 161 -6.20 -15.75 -33.40
CA PRO A 161 -6.43 -15.95 -34.83
C PRO A 161 -7.76 -16.63 -35.15
N GLU A 162 -8.38 -17.40 -34.24
CA GLU A 162 -9.67 -18.04 -34.51
C GLU A 162 -10.83 -17.06 -34.79
N ARG A 163 -10.74 -15.78 -34.43
CA ARG A 163 -11.80 -14.79 -34.70
C ARG A 163 -11.71 -14.11 -36.07
N LEU A 164 -10.61 -14.25 -36.81
CA LEU A 164 -10.44 -13.60 -38.11
C LEU A 164 -11.30 -14.22 -39.23
N HIS A 165 -11.89 -15.40 -39.02
CA HIS A 165 -12.73 -16.10 -40.01
C HIS A 165 -14.23 -15.74 -39.94
N SER A 166 -14.65 -14.79 -39.10
CA SER A 166 -16.08 -14.50 -38.87
C SER A 166 -16.52 -13.07 -39.22
N LEU A 167 -15.71 -12.30 -39.94
CA LEU A 167 -16.06 -10.97 -40.47
C LEU A 167 -16.16 -10.99 -41.99
#